data_AF-A0A950VIG4-F1
#
_entry.id   AF-A0A950VIG4-F1
#
_cell.length_a   1.000
_cell.length_b   1.000
_cell.length_c   1.000
_cell.angle_alpha   90.00
_cell.angle_beta   90.00
_cell.angle_gamma   90.00
#
_symmetry.space_group_name_H-M   'P 1'
#
loop_
_entity.id
_entity.type
_entity.pdbx_description
1 polymer ?
#
loop_
_entity_poly.entity_id
_entity_poly.type
_entity_poly.pdbx_seq_one_letter_code
_entity_poly.pdbx_strand_id
1 'polypeptide(L)'
;MKLTDAELEFLSAWAREEWEPACYQLPAHHLQLAHSVSGAQLILLIKAWTEGEGKKDRDILGAAGNPQPRWPWPTTEEFGGRVAEASRWRAHR
;
A
#
# COMPACT_ATOMS: atom_id res chain seq x y z
N MET A 1 10.76 -6.09 -2.04
CA MET A 1 10.88 -4.63 -2.29
C MET A 1 10.96 -3.90 -0.96
N LYS A 2 11.73 -2.81 -0.84
CA LYS A 2 11.70 -1.95 0.36
C LYS A 2 10.71 -0.81 0.17
N LEU A 3 9.87 -0.56 1.18
CA LEU A 3 8.95 0.57 1.24
C LEU A 3 9.52 1.65 2.17
N THR A 4 9.15 2.90 1.93
CA THR A 4 9.42 4.01 2.87
C THR A 4 8.43 3.98 4.03
N ASP A 5 8.73 4.71 5.10
CA ASP A 5 7.83 4.80 6.27
C ASP A 5 6.46 5.38 5.88
N ALA A 6 6.42 6.40 5.02
CA ALA A 6 5.17 6.98 4.54
C ALA A 6 4.34 6.00 3.69
N GLU A 7 5.00 5.19 2.86
CA GLU A 7 4.34 4.13 2.10
C GLU A 7 3.80 3.03 3.03
N LEU A 8 4.56 2.65 4.06
CA LEU A 8 4.11 1.69 5.06
C LEU A 8 2.92 2.23 5.85
N GLU A 9 2.96 3.50 6.29
CA GLU A 9 1.83 4.15 6.96
C GLU A 9 0.56 4.06 6.13
N PHE A 10 0.64 4.46 4.86
CA PHE A 10 -0.50 4.41 3.95
C PHE A 10 -1.00 2.98 3.71
N LEU A 11 -0.11 2.06 3.34
CA LEU A 11 -0.50 0.68 3.01
C LEU A 11 -0.99 -0.11 4.23
N SER A 12 -0.40 0.12 5.40
CA SER A 12 -0.89 -0.45 6.67
C SER A 12 -2.28 0.07 7.04
N ALA A 13 -2.51 1.37 6.91
CA ALA A 13 -3.82 1.96 7.17
C ALA A 13 -4.87 1.42 6.19
N TRP A 14 -4.58 1.46 4.89
CA TRP A 14 -5.44 0.91 3.85
C TRP A 14 -5.80 -0.56 4.09
N ALA A 15 -4.80 -1.39 4.40
CA ALA A 15 -5.02 -2.82 4.66
C ALA A 15 -5.85 -3.10 5.92
N ARG A 16 -5.81 -2.22 6.93
CA ARG A 16 -6.70 -2.31 8.10
C ARG A 16 -8.12 -1.94 7.74
N GLU A 17 -8.28 -0.83 7.01
CA GLU A 17 -9.58 -0.33 6.59
C GLU A 17 -10.34 -1.32 5.69
N GLU A 18 -9.64 -2.14 4.91
CA GLU A 18 -10.24 -3.14 4.00
C GLU A 18 -11.24 -4.09 4.69
N TRP A 19 -11.09 -4.32 6.00
CA TRP A 19 -11.95 -5.21 6.78
C TRP A 19 -13.12 -4.49 7.47
N GLU A 20 -13.20 -3.17 7.34
CA GLU A 20 -14.25 -2.37 7.94
C GLU A 20 -15.49 -2.33 7.03
N PRO A 21 -16.72 -2.47 7.56
CA PRO A 21 -17.95 -2.49 6.75
C PRO A 21 -18.16 -1.25 5.87
N ALA A 22 -17.57 -0.12 6.26
CA ALA A 22 -17.64 1.16 5.54
C ALA A 22 -16.25 1.63 5.08
N CYS A 23 -15.38 0.70 4.64
CA CYS A 23 -13.98 0.99 4.27
C CYS A 23 -13.83 2.20 3.34
N TYR A 24 -14.69 2.36 2.34
CA TYR A 24 -14.67 3.47 1.39
C TYR A 24 -14.94 4.86 2.00
N GLN A 25 -15.39 4.93 3.25
CA GLN A 25 -15.58 6.17 4.00
C GLN A 25 -14.35 6.54 4.86
N LEU A 26 -13.35 5.66 4.91
CA LEU A 26 -12.19 5.78 5.77
C LEU A 26 -11.02 6.49 5.05
N PRO A 27 -10.10 7.11 5.80
CA PRO A 27 -9.09 8.01 5.24
C PRO A 27 -8.23 7.41 4.11
N ALA A 28 -7.72 6.18 4.25
CA ALA A 28 -6.81 5.60 3.27
C ALA A 28 -7.55 5.22 1.97
N HIS A 29 -8.77 4.69 2.06
CA HIS A 29 -9.63 4.45 0.90
C HIS A 29 -10.07 5.74 0.21
N HIS A 30 -10.37 6.80 0.96
CA HIS A 30 -10.63 8.12 0.37
C HIS A 30 -9.43 8.62 -0.44
N LEU A 31 -8.21 8.47 0.08
CA LEU A 31 -6.99 8.82 -0.66
C LEU A 31 -6.81 7.94 -1.90
N GLN A 32 -7.03 6.62 -1.80
CA GLN A 32 -7.00 5.72 -2.95
C GLN A 32 -7.93 6.21 -4.07
N LEU A 33 -9.19 6.54 -3.74
CA LEU A 33 -10.17 7.02 -4.69
C LEU A 33 -9.81 8.39 -5.27
N ALA A 34 -9.35 9.32 -4.43
CA ALA A 34 -8.93 10.66 -4.85
C ALA A 34 -7.78 10.63 -5.87
N HIS A 35 -6.89 9.64 -5.77
CA HIS A 35 -5.78 9.45 -6.69
C HIS A 35 -6.07 8.45 -7.84
N SER A 36 -7.33 7.99 -7.97
CA SER A 36 -7.76 7.04 -9.02
C SER A 36 -6.95 5.74 -9.05
N VAL A 37 -6.55 5.25 -7.87
CA VAL A 37 -5.75 4.04 -7.72
C VAL A 37 -6.63 2.83 -7.46
N SER A 38 -6.28 1.68 -8.05
CA SER A 38 -6.98 0.43 -7.79
C SER A 38 -6.43 -0.28 -6.55
N GLY A 39 -7.30 -0.94 -5.78
CA GLY A 39 -6.88 -1.77 -4.65
C GLY A 39 -5.93 -2.89 -5.08
N ALA A 40 -6.07 -3.42 -6.31
CA ALA A 40 -5.16 -4.43 -6.86
C ALA A 40 -3.71 -3.92 -6.98
N GLN A 41 -3.50 -2.65 -7.34
CA GLN A 41 -2.15 -2.06 -7.36
C GLN A 41 -1.58 -1.92 -5.95
N LEU A 42 -2.39 -1.55 -4.95
CA LEU A 42 -1.97 -1.47 -3.55
C LEU A 42 -1.60 -2.85 -2.99
N ILE A 43 -2.44 -3.86 -3.25
CA ILE A 43 -2.18 -5.26 -2.90
C ILE A 43 -0.85 -5.74 -3.52
N LEU A 44 -0.55 -5.35 -4.77
CA LEU A 44 0.71 -5.70 -5.41
C LEU A 44 1.91 -5.12 -4.66
N LEU A 45 1.85 -3.86 -4.23
CA LEU A 45 2.91 -3.23 -3.43
C LEU A 45 3.11 -3.96 -2.10
N ILE A 46 2.01 -4.28 -1.41
CA ILE A 46 2.03 -5.03 -0.14
C ILE A 46 2.71 -6.38 -0.33
N LYS A 47 2.31 -7.15 -1.35
CA LYS A 47 2.89 -8.48 -1.62
C LYS A 47 4.38 -8.41 -1.97
N ALA A 48 4.78 -7.46 -2.81
CA ALA A 48 6.18 -7.28 -3.15
C ALA A 48 7.03 -6.87 -1.93
N TRP A 49 6.44 -6.15 -0.97
CA TRP A 49 7.10 -5.84 0.29
C TRP A 49 7.18 -7.06 1.22
N THR A 50 6.08 -7.77 1.48
CA THR A 50 6.06 -8.93 2.38
C THR A 50 7.00 -10.04 1.92
N GLU A 51 6.97 -10.37 0.63
CA GLU A 51 7.91 -11.32 0.01
C GLU A 51 9.37 -10.83 0.15
N GLY A 52 9.60 -9.52 0.06
CA GLY A 52 10.92 -8.92 0.22
C GLY A 52 11.48 -9.01 1.63
N GLU A 53 10.60 -8.88 2.61
CA GLU A 53 10.91 -8.92 4.04
C GLU A 53 10.86 -10.33 4.64
N GLY A 54 10.43 -11.34 3.86
CA GLY A 54 10.17 -12.68 4.39
C GLY A 54 8.99 -12.74 5.36
N LYS A 55 8.05 -11.80 5.23
CA LYS A 55 6.86 -11.63 6.07
C LYS A 55 5.62 -12.20 5.39
N LYS A 56 4.56 -12.42 6.18
CA LYS A 56 3.23 -12.79 5.66
C LYS A 56 2.45 -11.54 5.28
N ASP A 57 1.49 -11.69 4.36
CA ASP A 57 0.60 -10.59 3.94
C ASP A 57 -0.05 -9.85 5.12
N ARG A 58 -0.48 -10.58 6.15
CA ARG A 58 -1.10 -10.01 7.35
C ARG A 58 -0.17 -9.11 8.17
N ASP A 59 1.14 -9.25 8.03
CA ASP A 59 2.11 -8.45 8.80
C ASP A 59 2.07 -6.97 8.40
N ILE A 60 1.54 -6.63 7.22
CA ILE A 60 1.32 -5.24 6.82
C ILE A 60 0.38 -4.50 7.79
N LEU A 61 -0.56 -5.19 8.44
CA LEU A 61 -1.54 -4.56 9.34
C LEU A 61 -0.86 -3.89 10.55
N GLY A 62 0.31 -4.40 10.96
CA GLY A 62 1.10 -3.89 12.07
C GLY A 62 2.39 -3.17 11.66
N ALA A 63 2.64 -2.97 10.36
CA ALA A 63 3.90 -2.40 9.89
C ALA A 63 4.03 -0.89 10.20
N ALA A 64 2.90 -0.18 10.34
CA ALA A 64 2.85 1.21 10.78
C ALA A 64 1.55 1.53 11.52
N GLY A 65 1.59 2.46 12.49
CA GLY A 65 0.49 2.73 13.42
C GLY A 65 -0.36 3.97 13.12
N ASN A 66 -0.04 4.75 12.08
CA ASN A 66 -0.75 6.01 11.79
C ASN A 66 -2.20 5.72 11.30
N PRO A 67 -3.25 6.18 12.01
CA PRO A 67 -4.65 6.00 11.58
C PRO A 67 -5.11 7.03 10.54
N GLN A 68 -4.32 8.09 10.31
CA GLN A 68 -4.61 9.15 9.34
C GLN A 68 -3.43 9.29 8.38
N PRO A 69 -3.26 8.32 7.45
CA PRO A 69 -2.15 8.36 6.52
C PRO A 69 -2.27 9.57 5.60
N ARG A 70 -1.14 9.99 5.04
CA ARG A 70 -1.09 10.91 3.91
C ARG A 70 -0.80 10.12 2.64
N TRP A 71 -1.15 10.68 1.49
CA TRP A 71 -0.73 10.10 0.21
C TRP A 71 0.79 10.22 0.08
N PRO A 72 1.54 9.10 -0.04
CA PRO A 72 2.99 9.13 0.04
C PRO A 72 3.66 9.43 -1.32
N TRP A 73 2.90 9.44 -2.41
CA TRP A 73 3.43 9.64 -3.78
C TRP A 73 3.03 11.02 -4.32
N PRO A 74 3.95 12.01 -4.34
CA PRO A 74 3.69 13.35 -4.89
C PRO A 74 3.02 13.37 -6.27
N THR A 75 3.33 12.40 -7.13
CA THR A 75 2.74 12.31 -8.48
C THR A 75 2.20 10.92 -8.81
N THR A 76 1.28 10.86 -9.78
CA THR A 76 0.81 9.60 -10.37
C THR A 76 1.95 8.82 -11.04
N GLU A 77 2.95 9.51 -11.60
CA GLU A 77 4.12 8.89 -12.20
C GLU A 77 4.97 8.14 -11.17
N GLU A 78 5.20 8.74 -10.00
CA GLU A 78 5.93 8.09 -8.92
C GLU A 78 5.18 6.85 -8.40
N PHE A 79 3.87 6.94 -8.22
CA PHE A 79 3.05 5.77 -7.87
C PHE A 79 3.17 4.67 -8.95
N GLY A 80 3.06 5.04 -10.23
CA GLY A 80 3.23 4.12 -11.35
C GLY A 80 4.62 3.47 -11.36
N GLY A 81 5.66 4.22 -11.03
CA GLY A 81 7.02 3.73 -10.87
C GLY A 81 7.14 2.65 -9.80
N ARG A 82 6.46 2.83 -8.65
CA ARG A 82 6.45 1.85 -7.55
C ARG A 82 5.69 0.58 -7.92
N VAL A 83 4.57 0.69 -8.62
CA VAL A 83 3.83 -0.47 -9.14
C VAL A 83 4.69 -1.25 -10.14
N ALA A 84 5.39 -0.55 -11.04
CA ALA A 84 6.27 -1.18 -12.02
C ALA A 84 7.48 -1.86 -11.34
N GLU A 85 8.06 -1.23 -10.31
CA GLU A 85 9.13 -1.83 -9.50
C GLU A 85 8.65 -3.10 -8.79
N ALA A 86 7.51 -3.04 -8.10
CA ALA A 86 6.90 -4.20 -7.44
C ALA A 86 6.64 -5.34 -8.43
N SER A 87 6.11 -5.04 -9.61
CA SER A 87 5.87 -6.02 -10.67
C SER A 87 7.16 -6.73 -11.11
N ARG A 88 8.21 -5.95 -11.40
CA ARG A 88 9.52 -6.51 -11.79
C ARG A 88 10.12 -7.34 -10.67
N TRP A 89 10.04 -6.84 -9.44
CA TRP A 89 10.60 -7.51 -8.27
C TRP A 89 10.00 -8.91 -8.09
N ARG A 90 8.67 -9.04 -8.22
CA ARG A 90 7.98 -10.34 -8.09
C ARG A 90 8.20 -11.28 -9.27
N ALA A 91 8.51 -10.75 -10.46
CA ALA A 91 8.84 -11.57 -11.63
C ALA A 91 10.24 -12.21 -11.56
N HIS A 92 11.15 -11.67 -10.74
CA HIS A 92 12.56 -12.10 -10.64
C HIS A 92 12.89 -12.81 -9.31
N ARG A 93 11.87 -13.22 -8.55
CA ARG A 93 11.97 -13.89 -7.23
C ARG A 93 11.31 -15.25 -7.30
#